data_AF-A0A379E909-F1
#
_entry.id   AF-A0A379E909-F1
#
_cell.length_a   1.000
_cell.length_b   1.000
_cell.length_c   1.000
_cell.angle_alpha   90.00
_cell.angle_beta   90.00
_cell.angle_gamma   90.00
#
_symmetry.space_group_name_H-M   'P 1'
#
loop_
_entity.id
_entity.type
_entity.pdbx_description
1 polymer ?
#
loop_
_entity_poly.entity_id
_entity_poly.type
_entity_poly.pdbx_seq_one_letter_code
_entity_poly.pdbx_strand_id
1 'polypeptide(L)'
;MSFLRPSSETYLTRIRQIMPEKTVHLYTGKTLLEIEAMGSGGFRCSLLKRYDVQIEHAISSVVNTSMIELGESLYPVELNIHPDGKICKIINFEEIRERRKNKASELLNRFPAVNFRKYIEMSQDNLIDEKALQKALLKDSFIQLYFSCASGLPFCYTCHNFPQKGLKSSYYCNINKKEADAFVYVARPAFPDPSCKIMRGDIISKISAEGSLSGIKAGFMLQQEGREAYRREIDICVLDKDGTATRNKMKL
;
A
#
# COMPACT_ATOMS: atom_id res chain seq x y z
N MET A 1 4.28 -21.31 1.91
CA MET A 1 5.46 -21.00 2.73
C MET A 1 5.42 -19.49 2.91
N SER A 2 5.28 -19.00 4.15
CA SER A 2 5.21 -17.56 4.43
C SER A 2 6.61 -16.99 4.63
N PHE A 3 6.82 -15.75 4.20
CA PHE A 3 8.02 -14.93 4.35
C PHE A 3 7.86 -13.88 5.46
N LEU A 4 6.76 -13.91 6.21
CA LEU A 4 6.62 -13.13 7.43
C LEU A 4 7.59 -13.68 8.48
N ARG A 5 8.53 -12.84 8.89
CA ARG A 5 9.56 -13.15 9.88
C ARG A 5 9.68 -12.00 10.86
N PRO A 6 9.99 -12.28 12.15
CA PRO A 6 10.28 -11.22 13.10
C PRO A 6 11.35 -10.29 12.57
N SER A 7 11.05 -8.99 12.52
CA SER A 7 11.91 -7.97 11.91
C SER A 7 11.43 -6.57 12.28
N SER A 8 12.30 -5.57 12.16
CA SER A 8 11.98 -4.15 12.25
C SER A 8 12.69 -3.45 11.11
N GLU A 9 11.92 -3.08 10.07
CA GLU A 9 12.46 -2.62 8.79
C GLU A 9 11.73 -1.38 8.28
N THR A 10 12.47 -0.49 7.64
CA THR A 10 11.87 0.67 6.94
C THR A 10 11.77 0.37 5.46
N TYR A 11 10.56 0.47 4.91
CA TYR A 11 10.29 0.28 3.50
C TYR A 11 10.03 1.61 2.81
N LEU A 12 10.70 1.85 1.69
CA LEU A 12 10.35 2.90 0.76
C LEU A 12 9.39 2.36 -0.29
N THR A 13 8.26 3.03 -0.45
CA THR A 13 7.29 2.77 -1.51
C THR A 13 7.32 3.90 -2.53
N ARG A 14 7.45 3.56 -3.80
CA ARG A 14 7.29 4.47 -4.95
C ARG A 14 6.17 3.97 -5.84
N ILE A 15 5.24 4.84 -6.21
CA ILE A 15 4.13 4.50 -7.10
C ILE A 15 4.15 5.50 -8.25
N ARG A 16 4.19 5.01 -9.48
CA ARG A 16 4.08 5.81 -10.70
C ARG A 16 2.81 5.45 -11.43
N GLN A 17 2.00 6.44 -11.74
CA GLN A 17 0.86 6.31 -12.65
C GLN A 17 1.21 7.01 -13.96
N ILE A 18 1.24 6.27 -15.05
CA ILE A 18 1.57 6.77 -16.39
C ILE A 18 0.28 6.80 -17.19
N MET A 19 -0.19 8.00 -17.51
CA MET A 19 -1.39 8.23 -18.32
C MET A 19 -1.03 8.30 -19.82
N PRO A 20 -1.98 8.01 -20.74
CA PRO A 20 -1.87 8.23 -22.18
C PRO A 20 -1.17 9.53 -22.59
N GLU A 21 -1.64 10.65 -22.03
CA GLU A 21 -1.14 12.00 -22.27
C GLU A 21 0.29 12.27 -21.74
N LYS A 22 1.02 11.21 -21.34
CA LYS A 22 2.35 11.21 -20.72
C LYS A 22 2.40 11.93 -19.37
N THR A 23 1.26 12.25 -18.78
CA THR A 23 1.21 12.69 -17.39
C THR A 23 1.67 11.55 -16.49
N VAL A 24 2.69 11.84 -15.68
CA VAL A 24 3.21 10.93 -14.67
C VAL A 24 2.81 11.48 -13.31
N HIS A 25 2.07 10.68 -12.55
CA HIS A 25 1.83 10.95 -11.14
C HIS A 25 2.78 10.08 -10.32
N LEU A 26 3.70 10.70 -9.59
CA LEU A 26 4.58 10.02 -8.67
C LEU A 26 4.13 10.24 -7.23
N TYR A 27 4.03 9.14 -6.50
CA TYR A 27 3.89 9.10 -5.06
C TYR A 27 5.11 8.39 -4.48
N THR A 28 5.70 8.96 -3.42
CA THR A 28 6.70 8.27 -2.60
C THR A 28 6.29 8.34 -1.12
N GLY A 29 6.68 7.34 -0.34
CA GLY A 29 6.54 7.39 1.11
C GLY A 29 7.29 6.26 1.80
N LYS A 30 7.71 6.50 3.03
CA LYS A 30 8.41 5.52 3.87
C LYS A 30 7.47 4.96 4.92
N THR A 31 7.55 3.66 5.16
CA THR A 31 6.77 2.96 6.19
C THR A 31 7.72 2.18 7.08
N LEU A 32 7.70 2.44 8.39
CA LEU A 32 8.39 1.60 9.37
C LEU A 32 7.44 0.47 9.79
N LEU A 33 7.85 -0.77 9.54
CA LEU A 33 7.09 -1.97 9.84
C LEU A 33 7.87 -2.86 10.79
N GLU A 34 7.22 -3.25 11.87
CA GLU A 34 7.73 -4.28 12.79
C GLU A 34 6.84 -5.51 12.74
N ILE A 35 7.45 -6.67 12.83
CA ILE A 35 6.78 -7.97 12.80
C ILE A 35 7.26 -8.78 14.00
N GLU A 36 6.31 -9.40 14.68
CA GLU A 36 6.55 -10.33 15.77
C GLU A 36 5.76 -11.63 15.50
N ALA A 37 6.37 -12.78 15.79
CA ALA A 37 5.68 -14.06 15.71
C ALA A 37 4.76 -14.24 16.92
N MET A 38 3.54 -14.76 16.69
CA MET A 38 2.61 -15.12 17.75
C MET A 38 2.53 -16.65 17.92
N GLY A 39 2.35 -17.12 19.15
CA GLY A 39 2.37 -18.55 19.49
C GLY A 39 1.33 -19.45 18.78
N SER A 40 0.25 -18.88 18.23
CA SER A 40 -0.80 -19.61 17.50
C SER A 40 -0.64 -19.62 15.98
N GLY A 41 0.56 -19.32 15.47
CA GLY A 41 0.84 -19.33 14.03
C GLY A 41 0.38 -18.08 13.28
N GLY A 42 0.06 -16.99 13.99
CA GLY A 42 -0.17 -15.66 13.42
C GLY A 42 1.04 -14.74 13.60
N PHE A 43 0.94 -13.53 13.06
CA PHE A 43 1.94 -12.47 13.25
C PHE A 43 1.28 -11.21 13.78
N ARG A 44 1.93 -10.55 14.74
CA ARG A 44 1.62 -9.17 15.09
C ARG A 44 2.48 -8.28 14.19
N CYS A 45 1.83 -7.41 13.43
CA CYS A 45 2.49 -6.46 12.55
C CYS A 45 2.14 -5.04 12.98
N SER A 46 3.16 -4.27 13.34
CA SER A 46 3.03 -2.88 13.77
C SER A 46 3.52 -1.96 12.67
N LEU A 47 2.58 -1.27 12.01
CA LEU A 47 2.89 -0.15 11.15
C LEU A 47 3.13 1.05 12.06
N LEU A 48 4.39 1.36 12.36
CA LEU A 48 4.73 2.34 13.41
C LEU A 48 4.57 3.78 12.94
N LYS A 49 4.97 4.07 11.70
CA LYS A 49 4.89 5.40 11.11
C LYS A 49 4.88 5.34 9.61
N ARG A 50 4.27 6.34 8.99
CA ARG A 50 4.41 6.66 7.57
C ARG A 50 4.87 8.11 7.44
N TYR A 51 5.96 8.33 6.73
CA TYR A 51 6.61 9.64 6.66
C TYR A 51 7.30 9.85 5.31
N ASP A 52 7.85 11.05 5.10
CA ASP A 52 8.46 11.49 3.84
C ASP A 52 7.53 11.27 2.63
N VAL A 53 6.24 11.53 2.83
CA VAL A 53 5.24 11.37 1.78
C VAL A 53 5.37 12.52 0.79
N GLN A 54 5.78 12.22 -0.44
CA GLN A 54 5.85 13.19 -1.52
C GLN A 54 4.86 12.81 -2.62
N ILE A 55 4.08 13.79 -3.05
CA ILE A 55 3.15 13.68 -4.16
C ILE A 55 3.58 14.71 -5.20
N GLU A 56 4.08 14.25 -6.34
CA GLU A 56 4.53 15.14 -7.41
C GLU A 56 3.36 16.02 -7.89
N HIS A 57 3.64 17.31 -8.12
CA HIS A 57 2.66 18.35 -8.44
C HIS A 57 1.66 18.72 -7.32
N ALA A 58 1.80 18.21 -6.09
CA ALA A 58 1.05 18.74 -4.95
C ALA A 58 1.67 20.06 -4.50
N ILE A 59 0.95 21.17 -4.68
CA ILE A 59 1.36 22.48 -4.15
C ILE A 59 1.43 22.38 -2.62
N SER A 60 2.60 22.66 -2.03
CA SER A 60 2.70 22.74 -0.56
C SER A 60 1.72 23.80 -0.06
N SER A 61 0.75 23.37 0.73
CA SER A 61 -0.30 24.22 1.27
C SER A 61 -0.65 23.77 2.68
N VAL A 62 -1.14 24.68 3.50
CA VAL A 62 -1.60 24.40 4.86
C VAL A 62 -2.62 23.25 4.87
N VAL A 63 -3.48 23.18 3.85
CA VAL A 63 -4.45 22.10 3.67
C VAL A 63 -3.76 20.75 3.51
N ASN A 64 -2.75 20.66 2.65
CA ASN A 64 -2.01 19.41 2.42
C ASN A 64 -1.25 18.98 3.67
N THR A 65 -0.62 19.91 4.38
CA THR A 65 0.05 19.61 5.66
C THR A 65 -0.95 19.08 6.68
N SER A 66 -2.12 19.72 6.83
CA SER A 66 -3.17 19.24 7.74
C SER A 66 -3.76 17.89 7.32
N MET A 67 -3.85 17.59 6.02
CA MET A 67 -4.28 16.26 5.55
C MET A 67 -3.25 15.18 5.88
N ILE A 68 -1.95 15.49 5.79
CA ILE A 68 -0.86 14.60 6.16
C ILE A 68 -0.86 14.37 7.68
N GLU A 69 -0.87 15.43 8.50
CA GLU A 69 -0.93 15.33 9.96
C GLU A 69 -2.14 14.53 10.43
N LEU A 70 -3.29 14.75 9.78
CA LEU A 70 -4.48 13.96 10.06
C LEU A 70 -4.21 12.49 9.73
N GLY A 71 -3.65 12.17 8.55
CA GLY A 71 -3.24 10.82 8.15
C GLY A 71 -2.29 10.13 9.14
N GLU A 72 -1.31 10.86 9.66
CA GLU A 72 -0.32 10.37 10.63
C GLU A 72 -0.96 9.94 11.96
N SER A 73 -2.07 10.55 12.38
CA SER A 73 -2.78 10.16 13.61
C SER A 73 -3.37 8.74 13.59
N LEU A 74 -3.39 8.08 12.43
CA LEU A 74 -3.72 6.65 12.34
C LEU A 74 -2.64 5.77 12.96
N TYR A 75 -1.39 6.21 12.95
CA TYR A 75 -0.24 5.43 13.38
C TYR A 75 0.03 5.60 14.90
N PRO A 76 0.58 4.57 15.58
CA PRO A 76 0.84 3.21 15.08
C PRO A 76 -0.45 2.40 14.81
N VAL A 77 -0.45 1.60 13.76
CA VAL A 77 -1.52 0.62 13.46
C VAL A 77 -1.01 -0.77 13.76
N GLU A 78 -1.63 -1.45 14.72
CA GLU A 78 -1.28 -2.81 15.12
C GLU A 78 -2.25 -3.81 14.50
N LEU A 79 -1.72 -4.74 13.73
CA LEU A 79 -2.47 -5.73 12.96
C LEU A 79 -2.15 -7.13 13.45
N ASN A 80 -3.17 -7.97 13.57
CA ASN A 80 -2.99 -9.41 13.61
C ASN A 80 -3.14 -9.96 12.18
N ILE A 81 -2.08 -10.58 11.66
CA ILE A 81 -1.97 -11.07 10.29
C ILE A 81 -1.89 -12.60 10.32
N HIS A 82 -2.73 -13.24 9.49
CA HIS A 82 -2.66 -14.68 9.25
C HIS A 82 -1.51 -15.02 8.29
N PRO A 83 -0.92 -16.23 8.32
CA PRO A 83 0.18 -16.62 7.42
C PRO A 83 -0.12 -16.50 5.91
N ASP A 84 -1.40 -16.48 5.54
CA ASP A 84 -1.84 -16.24 4.15
C ASP A 84 -1.85 -14.74 3.75
N GLY A 85 -1.39 -13.85 4.65
CA GLY A 85 -1.31 -12.41 4.42
C GLY A 85 -2.60 -11.64 4.71
N LYS A 86 -3.67 -12.31 5.19
CA LYS A 86 -4.92 -11.62 5.54
C LYS A 86 -4.83 -10.91 6.88
N ILE A 87 -5.39 -9.70 6.93
CA ILE A 87 -5.63 -8.97 8.18
C ILE A 87 -6.80 -9.63 8.91
N CYS A 88 -6.55 -10.23 10.06
CA CYS A 88 -7.58 -10.82 10.91
C CYS A 88 -8.26 -9.75 11.77
N LYS A 89 -7.45 -8.90 12.40
CA LYS A 89 -7.90 -7.90 13.37
C LYS A 89 -6.97 -6.70 13.41
N ILE A 90 -7.51 -5.52 13.73
CA ILE A 90 -6.78 -4.33 14.17
C ILE A 90 -6.79 -4.33 15.70
N ILE A 91 -5.63 -4.54 16.31
CA ILE A 91 -5.49 -4.78 17.76
C ILE A 91 -5.86 -3.52 18.54
N ASN A 92 -5.40 -2.35 18.06
CA ASN A 92 -5.56 -1.06 18.73
C ASN A 92 -6.60 -0.14 18.05
N PHE A 93 -7.68 -0.71 17.51
CA PHE A 93 -8.71 0.05 16.77
C PHE A 93 -9.30 1.23 17.56
N GLU A 94 -9.73 1.02 18.81
CA GLU A 94 -10.34 2.08 19.63
C GLU A 94 -9.35 3.20 19.94
N GLU A 95 -8.08 2.86 20.17
CA GLU A 95 -7.01 3.85 20.36
C GLU A 95 -6.81 4.71 19.10
N ILE A 96 -6.75 4.08 17.92
CA ILE A 96 -6.65 4.79 16.62
C ILE A 96 -7.82 5.76 16.46
N ARG A 97 -9.04 5.30 16.76
CA ARG A 97 -10.27 6.10 16.65
C ARG A 97 -10.22 7.32 17.57
N GLU A 98 -9.77 7.16 18.80
CA GLU A 98 -9.60 8.25 19.76
C GLU A 98 -8.52 9.25 19.31
N ARG A 99 -7.32 8.77 18.96
CA ARG A 99 -6.23 9.62 18.45
C ARG A 99 -6.67 10.43 17.24
N ARG A 100 -7.37 9.80 16.30
CA ARG A 100 -7.89 10.47 15.11
C ARG A 100 -8.92 11.54 15.46
N LYS A 101 -9.85 11.25 16.37
CA LYS A 101 -10.87 12.22 16.80
C LYS A 101 -10.23 13.45 17.45
N ASN A 102 -9.25 13.23 18.32
CA ASN A 102 -8.54 14.31 19.00
C ASN A 102 -7.75 15.17 17.99
N LYS A 103 -7.00 14.53 17.07
CA LYS A 103 -6.26 15.25 16.02
C LYS A 103 -7.19 16.01 15.06
N ALA A 104 -8.33 15.43 14.67
CA ALA A 104 -9.31 16.11 13.84
C ALA A 104 -9.84 17.39 14.50
N SER A 105 -10.12 17.33 15.80
CA SER A 105 -10.61 18.47 16.58
C SER A 105 -9.54 19.57 16.71
N GLU A 106 -8.30 19.18 17.00
CA GLU A 106 -7.13 20.07 17.02
C GLU A 106 -6.93 20.79 15.67
N LEU A 107 -6.95 20.04 14.56
CA LEU A 107 -6.74 20.60 13.22
C LEU A 107 -7.89 21.51 12.77
N LEU A 108 -9.14 21.21 13.15
CA LEU A 108 -10.28 22.09 12.86
C LEU A 108 -10.22 23.40 13.64
N ASN A 109 -9.68 23.39 14.86
CA ASN A 109 -9.43 24.60 15.63
C ASN A 109 -8.31 25.44 15.00
N ARG A 110 -7.25 24.79 14.48
CA ARG A 110 -6.14 25.47 13.80
C ARG A 110 -6.52 25.98 12.41
N PHE A 111 -7.38 25.27 11.69
CA PHE A 111 -7.76 25.55 10.31
C PHE A 111 -9.26 25.27 10.06
N PRO A 112 -10.15 26.21 10.41
CA PRO A 112 -11.61 26.02 10.36
C PRO A 112 -12.19 26.18 8.94
N ALA A 113 -11.51 25.68 7.91
CA ALA A 113 -12.00 25.78 6.54
C ALA A 113 -13.10 24.74 6.25
N VAL A 114 -14.18 25.17 5.58
CA VAL A 114 -15.32 24.32 5.21
C VAL A 114 -14.89 23.09 4.42
N ASN A 115 -14.00 23.25 3.45
CA ASN A 115 -13.51 22.14 2.62
C ASN A 115 -12.70 21.11 3.44
N PHE A 116 -11.93 21.57 4.41
CA PHE A 116 -11.17 20.68 5.29
C PHE A 116 -12.07 19.95 6.29
N ARG A 117 -13.12 20.62 6.80
CA ARG A 117 -14.17 19.98 7.59
C ARG A 117 -14.85 18.85 6.82
N LYS A 118 -15.29 19.10 5.58
CA LYS A 118 -15.89 18.07 4.72
C LYS A 118 -14.94 16.90 4.49
N TYR A 119 -13.65 17.17 4.30
CA TYR A 119 -12.64 16.12 4.18
C TYR A 119 -12.55 15.26 5.45
N ILE A 120 -12.52 15.89 6.64
CA ILE A 120 -12.53 15.17 7.91
C ILE A 120 -13.78 14.29 8.01
N GLU A 121 -14.97 14.85 7.80
CA GLU A 121 -16.26 14.15 7.85
C GLU A 121 -16.25 12.92 6.93
N MET A 122 -15.89 13.08 5.66
CA MET A 122 -15.77 11.96 4.71
C MET A 122 -14.72 10.92 5.12
N SER A 123 -13.66 11.34 5.82
CA SER A 123 -12.61 10.41 6.26
C SER A 123 -13.01 9.58 7.48
N GLN A 124 -13.95 10.08 8.30
CA GLN A 124 -14.44 9.40 9.51
C GLN A 124 -15.25 8.13 9.18
N ASP A 125 -15.83 8.04 7.99
CA ASP A 125 -16.53 6.83 7.53
C ASP A 125 -15.61 5.59 7.53
N ASN A 126 -14.30 5.79 7.39
CA ASN A 126 -13.31 4.70 7.48
C ASN A 126 -13.05 4.23 8.91
N LEU A 127 -13.62 4.88 9.93
CA LEU A 127 -13.43 4.61 11.36
C LEU A 127 -14.74 4.34 12.11
N ILE A 128 -15.85 4.16 11.39
CA ILE A 128 -17.14 3.78 11.97
C ILE A 128 -17.03 2.46 12.73
N ASP A 129 -16.32 1.48 12.16
CA ASP A 129 -16.03 0.20 12.79
C ASP A 129 -14.68 -0.36 12.31
N GLU A 130 -14.24 -1.44 12.97
CA GLU A 130 -12.97 -2.09 12.66
C GLU A 130 -12.91 -2.59 11.21
N LYS A 131 -14.02 -3.11 10.68
CA LYS A 131 -14.09 -3.63 9.30
C LYS A 131 -13.95 -2.51 8.27
N ALA A 132 -14.50 -1.33 8.54
CA ALA A 132 -14.34 -0.14 7.72
C ALA A 132 -12.88 0.28 7.65
N LEU A 133 -12.17 0.28 8.79
CA LEU A 133 -10.75 0.61 8.81
C LEU A 133 -9.91 -0.46 8.10
N GLN A 134 -10.19 -1.75 8.32
CA GLN A 134 -9.53 -2.84 7.58
C GLN A 134 -9.69 -2.66 6.06
N LYS A 135 -10.91 -2.38 5.58
CA LYS A 135 -11.17 -2.10 4.17
C LYS A 135 -10.43 -0.87 3.67
N ALA A 136 -10.27 0.16 4.50
CA ALA A 136 -9.52 1.37 4.15
C ALA A 136 -8.01 1.09 4.04
N LEU A 137 -7.44 0.34 4.98
CA LEU A 137 -6.03 -0.07 4.95
C LEU A 137 -5.70 -0.90 3.70
N LEU A 138 -6.61 -1.78 3.27
CA LEU A 138 -6.43 -2.59 2.05
C LEU A 138 -6.47 -1.78 0.75
N LYS A 139 -6.82 -0.49 0.78
CA LYS A 139 -6.67 0.41 -0.37
C LYS A 139 -5.21 0.86 -0.56
N ASP A 140 -4.38 0.71 0.48
CA ASP A 140 -2.98 1.06 0.43
C ASP A 140 -2.16 0.00 -0.32
N SER A 141 -1.39 0.45 -1.31
CA SER A 141 -0.62 -0.44 -2.17
C SER A 141 0.52 -1.15 -1.45
N PHE A 142 1.15 -0.52 -0.45
CA PHE A 142 2.17 -1.17 0.37
C PHE A 142 1.55 -2.27 1.20
N ILE A 143 0.49 -1.98 1.96
CA ILE A 143 -0.20 -2.96 2.82
C ILE A 143 -0.67 -4.16 2.01
N GLN A 144 -1.38 -3.92 0.90
CA GLN A 144 -1.95 -4.99 0.10
C GLN A 144 -0.87 -5.86 -0.55
N LEU A 145 0.16 -5.27 -1.17
CA LEU A 145 1.22 -6.03 -1.84
C LEU A 145 2.16 -6.72 -0.85
N TYR A 146 2.56 -6.04 0.22
CA TYR A 146 3.50 -6.58 1.20
C TYR A 146 2.97 -7.86 1.82
N PHE A 147 1.78 -7.82 2.44
CA PHE A 147 1.23 -9.00 3.11
C PHE A 147 0.85 -10.10 2.12
N SER A 148 0.35 -9.74 0.93
CA SER A 148 0.01 -10.74 -0.09
C SER A 148 1.25 -11.46 -0.63
N CYS A 149 2.32 -10.74 -0.97
CA CYS A 149 3.56 -11.35 -1.44
C CYS A 149 4.27 -12.12 -0.32
N ALA A 150 4.23 -11.61 0.91
CA ALA A 150 4.80 -12.28 2.08
C ALA A 150 4.11 -13.62 2.38
N SER A 151 2.87 -13.85 1.93
CA SER A 151 2.22 -15.16 2.07
C SER A 151 2.86 -16.27 1.22
N GLY A 152 3.49 -15.90 0.09
CA GLY A 152 3.98 -16.83 -0.92
C GLY A 152 2.87 -17.64 -1.62
N LEU A 153 1.62 -17.17 -1.58
CA LEU A 153 0.44 -17.78 -2.19
C LEU A 153 -0.13 -16.90 -3.31
N PRO A 154 -0.95 -17.44 -4.24
CA PRO A 154 -1.77 -16.63 -5.13
C PRO A 154 -2.71 -15.70 -4.35
N PHE A 155 -2.97 -14.51 -4.90
CA PHE A 155 -3.77 -13.48 -4.21
C PHE A 155 -4.54 -12.59 -5.18
N CYS A 156 -5.49 -11.82 -4.64
CA CYS A 156 -6.18 -10.76 -5.38
C CYS A 156 -5.56 -9.40 -5.03
N TYR A 157 -5.22 -8.62 -6.04
CA TYR A 157 -4.77 -7.23 -5.90
C TYR A 157 -5.77 -6.29 -6.53
N THR A 158 -6.07 -5.14 -5.91
CA THR A 158 -6.98 -4.14 -6.48
C THR A 158 -6.30 -2.78 -6.56
N CYS A 159 -6.08 -2.32 -7.79
CA CYS A 159 -5.68 -0.94 -8.03
C CYS A 159 -6.87 -0.02 -7.78
N HIS A 160 -6.86 0.71 -6.67
CA HIS A 160 -7.82 1.79 -6.41
C HIS A 160 -7.41 3.08 -7.14
N ASN A 161 -8.39 3.82 -7.63
CA ASN A 161 -8.22 5.07 -8.38
C ASN A 161 -7.36 4.91 -9.64
N PHE A 162 -7.52 3.76 -10.33
CA PHE A 162 -6.81 3.44 -11.57
C PHE A 162 -7.77 2.76 -12.56
N PRO A 163 -7.82 3.20 -13.83
CA PRO A 163 -6.96 4.22 -14.45
C PRO A 163 -7.27 5.66 -14.02
N GLN A 164 -8.46 5.90 -13.46
CA GLN A 164 -8.93 7.22 -13.02
C GLN A 164 -9.48 7.17 -11.59
N LYS A 165 -9.59 8.35 -10.95
CA LYS A 165 -10.17 8.50 -9.62
C LYS A 165 -11.58 7.91 -9.56
N GLY A 166 -11.87 7.15 -8.50
CA GLY A 166 -13.15 6.47 -8.31
C GLY A 166 -13.26 5.08 -8.96
N LEU A 167 -12.43 4.77 -9.96
CA LEU A 167 -12.40 3.46 -10.60
C LEU A 167 -11.52 2.47 -9.83
N LYS A 168 -11.79 1.18 -10.03
CA LYS A 168 -11.03 0.07 -9.45
C LYS A 168 -10.74 -0.97 -10.51
N SER A 169 -9.51 -1.47 -10.52
CA SER A 169 -9.09 -2.57 -11.39
C SER A 169 -8.58 -3.72 -10.53
N SER A 170 -9.26 -4.87 -10.56
CA SER A 170 -8.91 -6.03 -9.72
C SER A 170 -8.24 -7.13 -10.53
N TYR A 171 -7.14 -7.66 -10.01
CA TYR A 171 -6.31 -8.67 -10.63
C TYR A 171 -6.22 -9.91 -9.75
N TYR A 172 -6.28 -11.09 -10.37
CA TYR A 172 -5.88 -12.34 -9.75
C TYR A 172 -4.42 -12.62 -10.11
N CYS A 173 -3.57 -12.68 -9.10
CA CYS A 173 -2.12 -12.82 -9.21
C CYS A 173 -1.73 -14.27 -8.93
N ASN A 174 -1.34 -14.99 -9.98
CA ASN A 174 -0.88 -16.37 -9.88
C ASN A 174 0.63 -16.46 -9.92
N ILE A 175 1.19 -17.43 -9.19
CA ILE A 175 2.63 -17.69 -9.21
C ILE A 175 2.98 -18.31 -10.57
N ASN A 176 3.83 -17.61 -11.32
CA ASN A 176 4.36 -18.09 -12.59
C ASN A 176 5.70 -18.82 -12.40
N LYS A 177 6.56 -18.30 -11.52
CA LYS A 177 7.87 -18.90 -11.22
C LYS A 177 8.26 -18.70 -9.76
N LYS A 178 8.93 -19.70 -9.19
CA LYS A 178 9.58 -19.62 -7.88
C LYS A 178 11.07 -19.86 -8.09
N GLU A 179 11.86 -18.87 -7.72
CA GLU A 179 13.32 -18.91 -7.70
C GLU A 179 13.80 -18.94 -6.24
N ALA A 180 15.10 -19.14 -6.02
CA ALA A 180 15.65 -19.20 -4.67
C ALA A 180 15.48 -17.87 -3.92
N ASP A 181 15.60 -16.75 -4.63
CA ASP A 181 15.60 -15.38 -4.11
C ASP A 181 14.42 -14.53 -4.60
N ALA A 182 13.51 -15.10 -5.40
CA ALA A 182 12.39 -14.36 -5.97
C ALA A 182 11.15 -15.20 -6.26
N PHE A 183 9.98 -14.57 -6.15
CA PHE A 183 8.71 -15.12 -6.62
C PHE A 183 8.17 -14.19 -7.72
N VAL A 184 7.83 -14.77 -8.86
CA VAL A 184 7.28 -14.06 -10.01
C VAL A 184 5.82 -14.42 -10.16
N TYR A 185 4.95 -13.41 -10.15
CA TYR A 185 3.51 -13.53 -10.34
C TYR A 185 3.09 -12.93 -11.67
N VAL A 186 2.12 -13.56 -12.31
CA VAL A 186 1.40 -13.01 -13.46
C VAL A 186 0.01 -12.60 -12.99
N ALA A 187 -0.31 -11.31 -13.17
CA ALA A 187 -1.58 -10.72 -12.82
C ALA A 187 -2.51 -10.71 -14.03
N ARG A 188 -3.67 -11.35 -13.89
CA ARG A 188 -4.74 -11.39 -14.89
C ARG A 188 -6.00 -10.74 -14.32
N PRO A 189 -6.97 -10.32 -15.14
CA PRO A 189 -8.22 -9.75 -14.64
C PRO A 189 -8.89 -10.71 -13.67
N ALA A 190 -9.26 -10.23 -12.48
CA ALA A 190 -10.03 -11.03 -11.52
C ALA A 190 -11.48 -11.23 -12.01
N PHE A 191 -11.97 -10.30 -12.82
CA PHE A 191 -13.30 -10.31 -13.41
C PHE A 191 -13.20 -9.92 -14.89
N PRO A 192 -14.09 -10.44 -15.76
CA PRO A 192 -14.19 -10.00 -17.14
C PRO A 192 -14.57 -8.51 -17.19
N ASP A 193 -13.87 -7.73 -18.00
CA ASP A 193 -14.24 -6.36 -18.33
C ASP A 193 -14.31 -6.21 -19.86
N PRO A 194 -15.52 -6.22 -20.46
CA PRO A 194 -15.68 -6.16 -21.90
C PRO A 194 -15.25 -4.80 -22.50
N SER A 195 -15.11 -3.75 -21.67
CA SER A 195 -14.62 -2.45 -22.12
C SER A 195 -13.09 -2.39 -22.24
N CYS A 196 -12.40 -3.42 -21.75
CA CYS A 196 -10.96 -3.46 -21.64
C CYS A 196 -10.35 -4.49 -22.60
N LYS A 197 -9.57 -4.02 -23.57
CA LYS A 197 -8.86 -4.86 -24.53
C LYS A 197 -7.66 -5.56 -23.89
N ILE A 198 -6.93 -4.85 -23.03
CA ILE A 198 -5.75 -5.38 -22.33
C ILE A 198 -5.85 -5.02 -20.86
N MET A 199 -5.88 -6.04 -20.00
CA MET A 199 -5.72 -5.86 -18.57
C MET A 199 -4.81 -6.97 -18.06
N ARG A 200 -3.59 -6.60 -17.65
CA ARG A 200 -2.56 -7.53 -17.19
C ARG A 200 -1.57 -6.86 -16.26
N GLY A 201 -0.77 -7.65 -15.59
CA GLY A 201 0.37 -7.17 -14.85
C GLY A 201 1.35 -8.27 -14.49
N ASP A 202 2.43 -7.86 -13.85
CA ASP A 202 3.49 -8.70 -13.35
C ASP A 202 3.92 -8.18 -11.97
N ILE A 203 4.29 -9.11 -11.09
CA ILE A 203 4.79 -8.79 -9.76
C ILE A 203 6.01 -9.67 -9.50
N ILE A 204 7.10 -9.06 -9.03
CA ILE A 204 8.31 -9.74 -8.62
C ILE A 204 8.55 -9.39 -7.15
N SER A 205 8.48 -10.37 -6.27
CA SER A 205 8.83 -10.22 -4.87
C SER A 205 10.19 -10.86 -4.60
N LYS A 206 11.12 -10.09 -4.03
CA LYS A 206 12.47 -10.51 -3.68
C LYS A 206 12.53 -10.99 -2.24
N ILE A 207 13.24 -12.09 -2.04
CA ILE A 207 13.45 -12.72 -0.75
C ILE A 207 14.92 -12.58 -0.39
N SER A 208 15.22 -12.15 0.84
CA SER A 208 16.59 -12.05 1.35
C SER A 208 17.18 -13.44 1.62
N ALA A 209 18.48 -13.52 1.90
CA ALA A 209 19.13 -14.76 2.30
C ALA A 209 18.55 -15.34 3.60
N GLU A 210 18.05 -14.47 4.48
CA GLU A 210 17.38 -14.80 5.74
C GLU A 210 15.92 -15.23 5.55
N GLY A 211 15.42 -15.23 4.30
CA GLY A 211 14.07 -15.68 3.97
C GLY A 211 12.97 -14.65 4.23
N SER A 212 13.32 -13.36 4.39
CA SER A 212 12.35 -12.27 4.56
C SER A 212 12.10 -11.53 3.24
N LEU A 213 10.96 -10.86 3.13
CA LEU A 213 10.62 -10.07 1.95
C LEU A 213 11.43 -8.76 1.91
N SER A 214 12.36 -8.63 0.97
CA SER A 214 13.27 -7.48 0.86
C SER A 214 12.85 -6.44 -0.18
N GLY A 215 11.95 -6.81 -1.11
CA GLY A 215 11.38 -5.86 -2.04
C GLY A 215 10.30 -6.43 -2.95
N ILE A 216 9.52 -5.55 -3.55
CA ILE A 216 8.47 -5.87 -4.51
C ILE A 216 8.55 -4.88 -5.66
N LYS A 217 8.53 -5.38 -6.89
CA LYS A 217 8.25 -4.59 -8.10
C LYS A 217 6.97 -5.10 -8.72
N ALA A 218 6.01 -4.22 -8.96
CA ALA A 218 4.74 -4.55 -9.60
C ALA A 218 4.45 -3.59 -10.74
N GLY A 219 4.00 -4.13 -11.88
CA GLY A 219 3.55 -3.39 -13.04
C GLY A 219 2.15 -3.82 -13.44
N PHE A 220 1.26 -2.86 -13.67
CA PHE A 220 -0.10 -3.10 -14.15
C PHE A 220 -0.37 -2.26 -15.39
N MET A 221 -1.00 -2.86 -16.39
CA MET A 221 -1.32 -2.24 -17.67
C MET A 221 -2.80 -2.41 -17.96
N LEU A 222 -3.45 -1.30 -18.32
CA LEU A 222 -4.85 -1.28 -18.73
C LEU A 222 -4.99 -0.52 -20.04
N GLN A 223 -5.64 -1.12 -21.04
CA GLN A 223 -5.90 -0.49 -22.34
C GLN A 223 -7.34 -0.76 -22.77
N GLN A 224 -8.09 0.32 -22.98
CA GLN A 224 -9.42 0.28 -23.59
C GLN A 224 -9.31 0.23 -25.12
N GLU A 225 -10.36 -0.24 -25.78
CA GLU A 225 -10.39 -0.30 -27.24
C GLU A 225 -10.21 1.08 -27.88
N GLY A 226 -9.31 1.19 -28.86
CA GLY A 226 -9.01 2.44 -29.56
C GLY A 226 -8.29 3.51 -28.71
N ARG A 227 -7.89 3.21 -27.47
CA ARG A 227 -7.21 4.14 -26.57
C ARG A 227 -5.77 3.70 -26.27
N GLU A 228 -4.94 4.66 -25.87
CA GLU A 228 -3.60 4.38 -25.35
C GLU A 228 -3.66 3.70 -23.99
N ALA A 229 -2.56 3.03 -23.61
CA ALA A 229 -2.49 2.23 -22.41
C ALA A 229 -2.13 3.06 -21.17
N TYR A 230 -2.88 2.87 -20.10
CA TYR A 230 -2.54 3.32 -18.75
C TYR A 230 -1.57 2.32 -18.12
N ARG A 231 -0.59 2.83 -17.35
CA ARG A 231 0.31 1.97 -16.56
C ARG A 231 0.37 2.43 -15.11
N ARG A 232 0.49 1.46 -14.20
CA ARG A 232 0.78 1.69 -12.79
C ARG A 232 1.97 0.83 -12.38
N GLU A 233 3.03 1.49 -11.93
CA GLU A 233 4.25 0.84 -11.46
C GLU A 233 4.38 1.08 -9.95
N ILE A 234 4.76 0.04 -9.20
CA ILE A 234 4.93 0.10 -7.76
C ILE A 234 6.28 -0.56 -7.43
N ASP A 235 7.11 0.15 -6.68
CA ASP A 235 8.42 -0.32 -6.20
C ASP A 235 8.45 -0.18 -4.68
N ILE A 236 8.62 -1.29 -3.98
CA ILE A 236 8.74 -1.37 -2.52
C ILE A 236 10.12 -1.96 -2.24
N CYS A 237 10.95 -1.28 -1.47
CA CYS A 237 12.28 -1.77 -1.10
C CYS A 237 12.61 -1.44 0.34
N VAL A 238 13.34 -2.33 1.02
CA VAL A 238 13.97 -2.02 2.31
C VAL A 238 14.97 -0.88 2.13
N LEU A 239 15.01 0.03 3.10
CA LEU A 239 16.04 1.06 3.23
C LEU A 239 17.12 0.56 4.18
N ASP A 240 18.38 0.76 3.81
CA ASP A 240 19.49 0.51 4.72
C ASP A 240 19.41 1.49 5.91
N LYS A 241 20.08 1.18 7.03
CA LYS A 241 20.06 2.01 8.26
C LYS A 241 20.47 3.47 8.03
N ASP A 242 21.20 3.74 6.96
CA ASP A 242 21.63 5.09 6.53
C ASP A 242 20.59 5.82 5.66
N GLY A 243 19.40 5.25 5.47
CA GLY A 243 18.31 5.83 4.68
C GLY A 243 18.50 5.75 3.17
N THR A 244 19.58 5.13 2.69
CA THR A 244 19.78 4.81 1.27
C THR A 244 19.00 3.55 0.90
N ALA A 245 18.24 3.61 -0.19
CA ALA A 245 17.65 2.40 -0.75
C ALA A 245 18.78 1.47 -1.19
N THR A 246 18.72 0.20 -0.80
CA THR A 246 19.73 -0.80 -1.12
C THR A 246 19.90 -0.86 -2.64
N ARG A 247 20.94 -0.20 -3.17
CA ARG A 247 21.23 -0.15 -4.62
C ARG A 247 21.89 -1.46 -5.03
N ASN A 248 21.08 -2.51 -5.21
CA ASN A 248 21.55 -3.69 -5.92
C ASN A 248 21.55 -3.39 -7.42
N LYS A 249 22.76 -3.11 -7.95
CA LYS A 249 23.04 -2.97 -9.39
C LYS A 249 22.43 -4.15 -10.14
N MET A 250 21.36 -3.92 -10.90
CA MET A 250 20.92 -4.86 -11.93
C MET A 250 21.74 -4.58 -13.19
N LYS A 251 22.47 -5.59 -13.68
CA LYS A 251 22.72 -5.71 -15.12
C LYS A 251 21.42 -6.23 -15.74
N LEU A 252 20.94 -5.50 -16.76
CA LEU A 252 19.94 -5.98 -17.72
C LEU A 252 20.51 -7.15 -18.52
#